data_AF-A0A8S9SG53-F1
#
_entry.id   AF-A0A8S9SG53-F1
#
_cell.length_a   1.000
_cell.length_b   1.000
_cell.length_c   1.000
_cell.angle_alpha   90.00
_cell.angle_beta   90.00
_cell.angle_gamma   90.00
#
_symmetry.space_group_name_H-M   'P 1'
#
loop_
_entity.id
_entity.type
_entity.pdbx_description
1 polymer ?
#
loop_
_entity_poly.entity_id
_entity_poly.type
_entity_poly.pdbx_seq_one_letter_code
_entity_poly.pdbx_strand_id
1 'polypeptide(L)'
;MPQPKPSANPPETTSTHSEDAHEPMQVDKAPMGRTLRKRKEKVAKHLKRGANEKDMDSFLKRVLRIPLEKPVEEAYFTHRLWMFFRETKETEEDIRRMFHEAKNKMKNKITLKKKSGPEKFAIPCLVKGIEFPHALCDT
;
A
#
# COMPACT_ATOMS: atom_id res chain seq x y z
N MET A 1 -36.52 69.76 24.09
CA MET A 1 -37.73 68.93 23.89
C MET A 1 -38.87 69.83 23.45
N PRO A 2 -39.77 69.44 22.53
CA PRO A 2 -39.89 68.18 21.79
C PRO A 2 -39.79 68.33 20.24
N GLN A 3 -39.98 67.24 19.49
CA GLN A 3 -40.09 67.21 18.02
C GLN A 3 -41.51 67.58 17.53
N PRO A 4 -41.76 67.69 16.21
CA PRO A 4 -42.32 66.51 15.51
C PRO A 4 -41.79 66.24 14.07
N LYS A 5 -41.82 64.96 13.65
CA LYS A 5 -41.98 64.50 12.26
C LYS A 5 -43.48 64.18 12.03
N PRO A 6 -44.04 64.32 10.81
CA PRO A 6 -44.16 63.19 9.84
C PRO A 6 -43.85 63.64 8.38
N SER A 7 -43.33 62.82 7.44
CA SER A 7 -43.80 61.55 6.85
C SER A 7 -45.03 61.66 5.91
N ALA A 8 -44.81 61.84 4.60
CA ALA A 8 -45.57 61.22 3.48
C ALA A 8 -44.97 61.58 2.08
N ASN A 9 -44.89 60.58 1.17
CA ASN A 9 -44.79 60.70 -0.30
C ASN A 9 -46.22 60.81 -0.90
N PRO A 10 -46.53 61.02 -2.22
CA PRO A 10 -45.81 60.72 -3.50
C PRO A 10 -45.81 61.95 -4.48
N PRO A 11 -45.78 61.91 -5.85
CA PRO A 11 -45.70 60.79 -6.83
C PRO A 11 -44.80 60.95 -8.10
N GLU A 12 -44.70 59.81 -8.82
CA GLU A 12 -44.64 59.54 -10.28
C GLU A 12 -43.88 60.43 -11.32
N THR A 13 -42.98 59.74 -12.05
CA THR A 13 -42.85 59.61 -13.53
C THR A 13 -43.09 60.87 -14.41
N THR A 14 -42.20 61.28 -15.32
CA THR A 14 -41.85 60.60 -16.60
C THR A 14 -40.77 61.39 -17.38
N SER A 15 -40.26 60.81 -18.46
CA SER A 15 -39.53 61.42 -19.60
C SER A 15 -38.00 61.26 -19.63
N THR A 16 -37.57 60.44 -20.59
CA THR A 16 -36.20 60.05 -20.94
C THR A 16 -35.49 61.11 -21.81
N HIS A 17 -34.15 60.94 -21.93
CA HIS A 17 -33.25 61.33 -23.03
C HIS A 17 -32.56 62.70 -23.01
N SER A 18 -31.23 62.70 -22.83
CA SER A 18 -30.28 62.80 -23.96
C SER A 18 -28.85 62.47 -23.50
N GLU A 19 -28.07 61.75 -24.32
CA GLU A 19 -26.68 61.40 -24.04
C GLU A 19 -25.70 62.55 -24.29
N ASP A 20 -24.60 62.58 -23.52
CA ASP A 20 -23.25 62.57 -24.11
C ASP A 20 -22.31 61.80 -23.16
N ALA A 21 -21.76 60.68 -23.63
CA ALA A 21 -20.84 59.85 -22.86
C ALA A 21 -19.80 59.24 -23.80
N HIS A 22 -18.55 59.69 -23.66
CA HIS A 22 -17.40 59.16 -24.39
C HIS A 22 -17.33 57.62 -24.31
N GLU A 23 -17.30 56.94 -25.45
CA GLU A 23 -16.99 55.51 -25.53
C GLU A 23 -15.60 55.22 -24.94
N PRO A 24 -15.49 54.38 -23.89
CA PRO A 24 -14.24 53.74 -23.54
C PRO A 24 -14.07 52.48 -24.42
N MET A 25 -13.01 52.42 -25.22
CA MET A 25 -12.70 51.24 -26.04
C MET A 25 -12.71 49.96 -25.20
N GLN A 26 -13.68 49.06 -25.46
CA GLN A 26 -13.71 47.74 -24.85
C GLN A 26 -12.63 46.84 -25.46
N VAL A 27 -11.43 46.90 -24.89
CA VAL A 27 -10.47 45.81 -25.01
C VAL A 27 -10.94 44.69 -24.08
N ASP A 28 -11.82 43.83 -24.58
CA ASP A 28 -12.18 42.59 -23.89
C ASP A 28 -10.91 41.74 -23.72
N LYS A 29 -10.46 41.63 -22.47
CA LYS A 29 -9.27 40.87 -22.11
C LYS A 29 -9.60 39.38 -22.18
N ALA A 30 -9.30 38.80 -23.35
CA ALA A 30 -9.29 37.36 -23.57
C ALA A 30 -8.72 36.62 -22.32
N PRO A 31 -9.43 35.59 -21.81
CA PRO A 31 -9.21 35.09 -20.45
C PRO A 31 -7.78 34.58 -20.25
N MET A 32 -7.03 35.32 -19.44
CA MET A 32 -5.59 35.16 -19.28
C MET A 32 -5.26 33.90 -18.49
N GLY A 33 -4.71 32.90 -19.20
CA GLY A 33 -3.96 31.80 -18.61
C GLY A 33 -4.80 30.62 -18.13
N ARG A 34 -4.63 29.49 -18.81
CA ARG A 34 -5.06 28.16 -18.33
C ARG A 34 -4.57 27.94 -16.89
N THR A 35 -5.47 27.73 -15.94
CA THR A 35 -5.10 27.34 -14.57
C THR A 35 -4.25 26.08 -14.62
N LEU A 36 -2.98 26.20 -14.23
CA LEU A 36 -2.02 25.11 -14.23
C LEU A 36 -2.52 24.03 -13.27
N ARG A 37 -3.13 22.97 -13.79
CA ARG A 37 -3.58 21.82 -12.98
C ARG A 37 -2.39 21.36 -12.16
N LYS A 38 -2.46 21.55 -10.83
CA LYS A 38 -1.42 21.07 -9.91
C LYS A 38 -1.20 19.60 -10.22
N ARG A 39 -0.01 19.26 -10.74
CA ARG A 39 0.37 17.87 -10.98
C ARG A 39 0.31 17.20 -9.61
N LYS A 40 -0.58 16.21 -9.44
CA LYS A 40 -0.56 15.37 -8.24
C LYS A 40 0.88 14.89 -8.05
N GLU A 41 1.36 15.02 -6.82
CA GLU A 41 2.66 14.50 -6.43
C GLU A 41 2.81 13.07 -6.95
N LYS A 42 3.97 12.76 -7.57
CA LYS A 42 4.24 11.43 -8.11
C LYS A 42 4.56 10.47 -6.97
N VAL A 43 3.55 10.14 -6.17
CA VAL A 43 3.59 9.04 -5.20
C VAL A 43 4.10 7.80 -5.94
N ALA A 44 5.28 7.34 -5.52
CA ALA A 44 5.98 6.25 -6.16
C ALA A 44 5.09 5.00 -6.21
N LYS A 45 5.18 4.22 -7.30
CA LYS A 45 4.17 3.18 -7.59
C LYS A 45 4.02 2.13 -6.50
N HIS A 46 5.09 1.81 -5.76
CA HIS A 46 5.09 0.85 -4.66
C HIS A 46 4.21 1.29 -3.47
N LEU A 47 4.08 2.60 -3.19
CA LEU A 47 3.24 3.13 -2.10
C LEU A 47 1.72 2.96 -2.33
N LYS A 48 1.28 2.43 -3.48
CA LYS A 48 -0.12 2.49 -3.89
C LYS A 48 -1.01 1.34 -3.40
N ARG A 49 -0.45 0.23 -2.92
CA ARG A 49 -1.22 -0.95 -2.50
C ARG A 49 -0.43 -1.81 -1.50
N GLY A 50 -1.09 -2.25 -0.42
CA GLY A 50 -0.55 -3.30 0.45
C GLY A 50 -0.55 -4.66 -0.23
N ALA A 51 0.26 -5.59 0.26
CA ALA A 51 0.21 -6.97 -0.22
C ALA A 51 -1.21 -7.55 -0.04
N ASN A 52 -1.79 -8.09 -1.11
CA ASN A 52 -3.05 -8.83 -1.01
C ASN A 52 -2.80 -10.33 -0.81
N GLU A 53 -3.83 -11.10 -0.42
CA GLU A 53 -3.71 -12.54 -0.15
C GLU A 53 -3.07 -13.34 -1.29
N LYS A 54 -3.34 -12.98 -2.56
CA LYS A 54 -2.72 -13.64 -3.73
C LYS A 54 -1.24 -13.28 -3.86
N ASP A 55 -0.86 -12.04 -3.55
CA ASP A 55 0.55 -11.61 -3.56
C ASP A 55 1.30 -12.38 -2.47
N MET A 56 0.74 -12.43 -1.26
CA MET A 56 1.25 -13.16 -0.10
C MET A 56 1.39 -14.66 -0.36
N ASP A 57 0.35 -15.31 -0.91
CA ASP A 57 0.41 -16.71 -1.32
C ASP A 57 1.47 -16.95 -2.40
N SER A 58 1.59 -16.05 -3.39
CA SER A 58 2.64 -16.14 -4.41
C SER A 58 4.05 -16.00 -3.82
N PHE A 59 4.22 -15.14 -2.81
CA PHE A 59 5.47 -14.96 -2.08
C PHE A 59 5.81 -16.20 -1.26
N LEU A 60 4.87 -16.70 -0.46
CA LEU A 60 5.03 -17.92 0.34
C LEU A 60 5.36 -19.12 -0.56
N LYS A 61 4.70 -19.29 -1.70
CA LYS A 61 5.02 -20.32 -2.71
C LYS A 61 6.43 -20.20 -3.28
N ARG A 62 6.98 -18.98 -3.41
CA ARG A 62 8.40 -18.79 -3.76
C ARG A 62 9.28 -19.21 -2.60
N VAL A 63 9.05 -18.70 -1.39
CA VAL A 63 9.88 -19.01 -0.20
C VAL A 63 9.94 -20.50 0.12
N LEU A 64 8.83 -21.23 0.02
CA LEU A 64 8.76 -22.67 0.26
C LEU A 64 9.49 -23.52 -0.80
N ARG A 65 9.83 -22.96 -1.97
CA ARG A 65 10.67 -23.64 -2.98
C ARG A 65 12.17 -23.44 -2.73
N ILE A 66 12.56 -22.58 -1.79
CA ILE A 66 13.95 -22.23 -1.55
C ILE A 66 14.54 -23.24 -0.55
N PRO A 67 15.69 -23.87 -0.86
CA PRO A 67 16.37 -24.78 0.06
C PRO A 67 16.49 -24.20 1.47
N LEU A 68 16.35 -25.05 2.48
CA LEU A 68 16.17 -24.60 3.86
C LEU A 68 17.42 -23.88 4.39
N GLU A 69 18.56 -24.31 3.90
CA GLU A 69 19.92 -23.88 4.24
C GLU A 69 20.27 -22.52 3.61
N LYS A 70 19.63 -22.14 2.49
CA LYS A 70 19.94 -20.88 1.81
C LYS A 70 19.55 -19.67 2.68
N PRO A 71 20.45 -18.69 2.86
CA PRO A 71 20.19 -17.45 3.58
C PRO A 71 19.21 -16.55 2.81
N VAL A 72 18.69 -15.55 3.50
CA VAL A 72 17.77 -14.53 2.95
C VAL A 72 18.42 -13.78 1.79
N GLU A 73 19.67 -13.38 1.96
CA GLU A 73 20.38 -12.41 1.13
C GLU A 73 20.67 -12.98 -0.26
N GLU A 74 21.13 -14.23 -0.34
CA GLU A 74 21.22 -14.97 -1.61
C GLU A 74 19.84 -15.13 -2.24
N ALA A 75 18.87 -15.56 -1.44
CA ALA A 75 17.53 -15.91 -1.91
C ALA A 75 16.76 -14.70 -2.47
N TYR A 76 17.04 -13.51 -1.93
CA TYR A 76 16.39 -12.25 -2.24
C TYR A 76 16.49 -11.90 -3.73
N PHE A 77 17.71 -11.97 -4.27
CA PHE A 77 18.00 -11.71 -5.67
C PHE A 77 17.68 -12.93 -6.55
N THR A 78 18.14 -14.13 -6.19
CA THR A 78 18.03 -15.31 -7.05
C THR A 78 16.59 -15.78 -7.25
N HIS A 79 15.74 -15.71 -6.23
CA HIS A 79 14.34 -16.15 -6.29
C HIS A 79 13.36 -15.01 -6.56
N ARG A 80 13.86 -13.84 -6.98
CA ARG A 80 13.05 -12.65 -7.34
C ARG A 80 12.10 -12.24 -6.22
N LEU A 81 12.57 -12.26 -4.97
CA LEU A 81 11.81 -11.73 -3.83
C LEU A 81 11.72 -10.20 -3.91
N TRP A 82 12.77 -9.54 -4.41
CA TRP A 82 12.78 -8.09 -4.67
C TRP A 82 11.63 -7.59 -5.56
N MET A 83 11.07 -8.43 -6.44
CA MET A 83 9.92 -8.05 -7.27
C MET A 83 8.68 -7.72 -6.44
N PHE A 84 8.58 -8.26 -5.22
CA PHE A 84 7.48 -7.99 -4.31
C PHE A 84 7.43 -6.50 -3.92
N PHE A 85 8.56 -5.79 -3.78
CA PHE A 85 8.61 -4.32 -3.59
C PHE A 85 8.12 -3.51 -4.79
N ARG A 86 8.18 -4.09 -5.98
CA ARG A 86 7.69 -3.46 -7.20
C ARG A 86 6.17 -3.55 -7.31
N GLU A 87 5.58 -4.53 -6.62
CA GLU A 87 4.17 -4.91 -6.64
C GLU A 87 3.40 -4.43 -5.39
N THR A 88 4.08 -4.32 -4.23
CA THR A 88 3.51 -4.01 -2.91
C THR A 88 4.31 -2.91 -2.19
N LYS A 89 3.73 -2.34 -1.13
CA LYS A 89 4.34 -1.27 -0.30
C LYS A 89 5.25 -1.77 0.85
N GLU A 90 5.42 -3.07 1.01
CA GLU A 90 6.14 -3.65 2.14
C GLU A 90 7.63 -3.21 2.14
N THR A 91 8.33 -3.35 3.26
CA THR A 91 9.76 -2.99 3.42
C THR A 91 10.69 -4.20 3.33
N GLU A 92 12.01 -3.98 3.22
CA GLU A 92 12.96 -5.09 3.17
C GLU A 92 12.88 -5.93 4.44
N GLU A 93 12.74 -5.26 5.58
CA GLU A 93 12.53 -5.79 6.91
C GLU A 93 11.26 -6.65 6.99
N ASP A 94 10.17 -6.23 6.32
CA ASP A 94 8.94 -7.01 6.21
C ASP A 94 9.16 -8.32 5.42
N ILE A 95 9.86 -8.28 4.29
CA ILE A 95 10.21 -9.50 3.54
C ILE A 95 11.11 -10.42 4.35
N ARG A 96 12.13 -9.88 5.01
CA ARG A 96 13.02 -10.64 5.89
C ARG A 96 12.21 -11.35 6.98
N ARG A 97 11.32 -10.63 7.67
CA ARG A 97 10.40 -11.19 8.68
C ARG A 97 9.51 -12.29 8.11
N MET A 98 8.80 -12.03 7.01
CA MET A 98 7.90 -13.00 6.39
C MET A 98 8.63 -14.25 5.88
N PHE A 99 9.84 -14.11 5.33
CA PHE A 99 10.67 -15.22 4.87
C PHE A 99 11.08 -16.13 6.05
N HIS A 100 11.59 -15.54 7.14
CA HIS A 100 11.95 -16.29 8.34
C HIS A 100 10.74 -16.96 8.99
N GLU A 101 9.60 -16.27 9.06
CA GLU A 101 8.35 -16.83 9.58
C GLU A 101 7.89 -18.04 8.74
N ALA A 102 7.86 -17.91 7.41
CA ALA A 102 7.49 -18.99 6.50
C ALA A 102 8.44 -20.19 6.59
N LYS A 103 9.77 -19.95 6.59
CA LYS A 103 10.75 -21.03 6.75
C LYS A 103 10.72 -21.64 8.15
N ASN A 104 10.47 -20.89 9.22
CA ASN A 104 10.34 -21.45 10.56
C ASN A 104 9.04 -22.26 10.72
N LYS A 105 7.92 -21.82 10.14
CA LYS A 105 6.69 -22.62 10.02
C LYS A 105 6.95 -23.93 9.26
N MET A 106 7.78 -23.90 8.20
CA MET A 106 8.20 -25.10 7.47
C MET A 106 9.14 -26.01 8.29
N LYS A 107 10.18 -25.48 8.94
CA LYS A 107 11.08 -26.22 9.86
C LYS A 107 10.29 -26.95 10.94
N ASN A 108 9.30 -26.27 11.52
CA ASN A 108 8.41 -26.80 12.55
C ASN A 108 7.48 -27.93 12.06
N LYS A 109 7.27 -28.05 10.74
CA LYS A 109 6.54 -29.19 10.13
C LYS A 109 7.49 -30.33 9.71
N ILE A 110 8.75 -30.04 9.40
CA ILE A 110 9.79 -31.01 9.02
C ILE A 110 10.50 -31.61 10.26
N THR A 111 9.88 -31.57 11.44
CA THR A 111 10.48 -32.14 12.67
C THR A 111 10.58 -33.67 12.66
N LEU A 112 9.89 -34.36 11.75
CA LEU A 112 10.22 -35.74 11.40
C LEU A 112 11.48 -35.75 10.52
N LYS A 113 12.62 -36.13 11.10
CA LYS A 113 13.89 -36.25 10.36
C LYS A 113 13.78 -37.38 9.34
N LYS A 114 13.82 -37.02 8.05
CA LYS A 114 14.09 -37.98 6.97
C LYS A 114 15.53 -38.50 7.15
N LYS A 115 15.70 -39.76 7.61
CA LYS A 115 16.99 -40.47 7.48
C LYS A 115 17.26 -40.63 5.96
N SER A 116 18.51 -40.85 5.57
CA SER A 116 19.05 -40.66 4.19
C SER A 116 18.43 -41.50 3.05
N GLY A 117 17.40 -42.32 3.31
CA GLY A 117 16.66 -43.08 2.29
C GLY A 117 15.33 -42.42 1.88
N PRO A 118 14.77 -42.79 0.72
CA PRO A 118 13.49 -42.23 0.25
C PRO A 118 12.27 -42.64 1.09
N GLU A 119 12.35 -43.73 1.86
CA GLU A 119 11.18 -44.46 2.38
C GLU A 119 11.16 -44.66 3.91
N LYS A 120 12.22 -44.25 4.64
CA LYS A 120 12.32 -44.47 6.10
C LYS A 120 12.48 -43.15 6.86
N PHE A 121 11.40 -42.70 7.50
CA PHE A 121 11.46 -41.73 8.58
C PHE A 121 11.87 -42.46 9.86
N ALA A 122 12.73 -41.85 10.66
CA ALA A 122 12.94 -42.28 12.04
C ALA A 122 12.16 -41.33 12.95
N ILE A 123 11.29 -41.87 13.80
CA ILE A 123 10.60 -41.11 14.84
C ILE A 123 11.66 -40.79 15.91
N PRO A 124 12.04 -39.52 16.13
CA PRO A 124 13.05 -39.17 17.13
C PRO A 124 12.49 -39.34 18.54
N CYS A 125 13.25 -39.94 19.45
CA CYS A 125 12.84 -40.03 20.87
C CYS A 125 12.75 -38.67 21.57
N LEU A 126 13.28 -37.59 20.97
CA LEU A 126 13.19 -36.22 21.49
C LEU A 126 12.67 -35.26 20.42
N VAL A 127 11.50 -34.66 20.63
CA VAL A 127 10.94 -33.62 19.75
C VAL A 127 10.65 -32.37 20.57
N LYS A 128 11.42 -31.30 20.33
CA LYS A 128 11.27 -29.99 20.99
C LYS A 128 11.29 -30.04 22.53
N GLY A 129 12.08 -30.95 23.11
CA GLY A 129 12.18 -31.12 24.56
C GLY A 129 11.11 -32.02 25.18
N ILE A 130 10.22 -32.60 24.37
CA ILE A 130 9.33 -33.68 24.79
C ILE A 130 10.00 -35.01 24.44
N GLU A 131 10.19 -35.85 25.46
CA GLU A 131 10.72 -37.21 25.32
C GLU A 131 9.59 -38.19 25.04
N PHE A 132 9.74 -38.98 23.98
CA PHE A 132 8.79 -40.01 23.57
C PHE A 132 9.20 -41.35 24.19
N PRO A 133 8.25 -42.17 24.67
CA PRO A 133 8.54 -43.53 25.14
C PRO A 133 9.34 -44.33 24.11
N HIS A 134 10.36 -45.08 24.55
CA HIS A 134 11.21 -45.86 23.64
C HIS A 134 10.47 -46.88 22.77
N ALA A 135 9.26 -47.29 23.15
CA ALA A 135 8.37 -48.12 22.33
C ALA A 135 7.76 -47.39 21.10
N LEU A 136 7.92 -46.07 21.00
CA LEU A 136 7.35 -45.21 19.96
C LEU A 136 8.41 -44.46 19.13
N CYS A 137 9.70 -44.70 19.34
CA CYS A 137 10.78 -44.06 18.59
C CYS A 137 11.74 -45.08 17.94
N ASP A 138 12.27 -44.73 16.77
CA ASP A 138 13.23 -45.56 16.04
C ASP A 138 14.65 -45.20 16.47
N THR A 139 15.43 -46.21 16.87
CA THR A 139 16.82 -46.06 17.32
C THR A 139 17.77 -45.59 16.20
#